data_AF-A0A5C5VUC6-F1
#
_entry.id   AF-A0A5C5VUC6-F1
#
_cell.length_a   1.000
_cell.length_b   1.000
_cell.length_c   1.000
_cell.angle_alpha   90.00
_cell.angle_beta   90.00
_cell.angle_gamma   90.00
#
_symmetry.space_group_name_H-M   'P 1'
#
loop_
_entity.id
_entity.type
_entity.pdbx_description
1 polymer ?
#
loop_
_entity_poly.entity_id
_entity_poly.type
_entity_poly.pdbx_seq_one_letter_code
_entity_poly.pdbx_strand_id
1 'polypeptide(L)'
;MKKLASALLLCAFFAGASALAGDKCCAKPGEAKAGEAKAGEAKKCCASAGEKAGCTSGDKGNVAKTGASEGGASCHAGDKTAAGDKAKCSAGSASAGCSDMPCIKYVVGEKSTCCPDEANKLANGDQKLIKYIVAEKSYSDEAEAGKAYADVLNKHLESMMQVKFAVGDECVACPMTAKELATKNNKKVIYRVAKFDFAEQAKAEEAIKHAKAAAEKVSMKMMVGDKCVGCPVEAKQVAEKEGKKVEYVVGEKRSCCETMGNVELAKARIMAAVKALEADANPGA
;
A
#
# COMPACT_ATOMS: atom_id res chain seq x y z
N MET A 1 35.70 31.48 -41.44
CA MET A 1 36.37 30.62 -42.45
C MET A 1 37.30 29.65 -41.73
N LYS A 2 37.60 28.47 -42.31
CA LYS A 2 38.04 27.23 -41.62
C LYS A 2 36.90 26.67 -40.73
N LYS A 3 36.22 25.54 -40.99
CA LYS A 3 36.44 24.35 -41.84
C LYS A 3 37.63 23.47 -41.43
N LEU A 4 37.29 22.33 -40.81
CA LEU A 4 37.80 20.95 -40.92
C LEU A 4 37.49 20.23 -39.59
N ALA A 5 37.15 18.95 -39.45
CA ALA A 5 36.46 17.92 -40.23
C ALA A 5 36.71 16.59 -39.49
N SER A 6 35.72 15.70 -39.46
CA SER A 6 35.83 14.23 -39.28
C SER A 6 36.75 13.64 -38.21
N ALA A 7 36.12 13.00 -37.21
CA ALA A 7 36.55 11.67 -36.76
C ALA A 7 35.29 10.81 -36.52
N LEU A 8 34.95 9.98 -37.51
CA LEU A 8 33.91 8.96 -37.39
C LEU A 8 34.54 7.75 -36.67
N LEU A 9 33.92 7.23 -35.62
CA LEU A 9 34.17 5.85 -35.21
C LEU A 9 32.86 5.19 -34.78
N LEU A 10 32.40 4.26 -35.62
CA LEU A 10 31.31 3.32 -35.33
C LEU A 10 31.84 2.14 -34.50
N CYS A 11 30.88 1.37 -33.96
CA CYS A 11 30.99 0.08 -33.24
C CYS A 11 30.83 0.19 -31.72
N ALA A 12 30.10 -0.72 -31.05
CA ALA A 12 29.15 -1.72 -31.52
C ALA A 12 28.32 -2.23 -30.32
N PHE A 13 27.11 -2.72 -30.59
CA PHE A 13 26.38 -3.74 -29.82
C PHE A 13 26.60 -3.82 -28.29
N PHE A 14 25.60 -3.38 -27.52
CA PHE A 14 25.06 -4.24 -26.47
C PHE A 14 23.54 -4.11 -26.42
N ALA A 15 22.86 -5.01 -27.13
CA ALA A 15 21.42 -5.20 -27.02
C ALA A 15 21.10 -5.96 -25.73
N GLY A 16 21.16 -5.24 -24.60
CA GLY A 16 20.73 -5.75 -23.29
C GLY A 16 19.22 -5.80 -23.18
N ALA A 17 18.59 -6.78 -23.84
CA ALA A 17 17.17 -7.06 -23.67
C ALA A 17 16.90 -7.64 -22.27
N SER A 18 16.74 -6.77 -21.28
CA SER A 18 16.24 -7.13 -19.96
C SER A 18 14.77 -7.51 -20.06
N ALA A 19 14.52 -8.75 -20.46
CA ALA A 19 13.22 -9.38 -20.36
C ALA A 19 12.84 -9.51 -18.87
N LEU A 20 12.10 -8.51 -18.37
CA LEU A 20 11.41 -8.58 -17.09
C LEU A 20 10.26 -9.60 -17.19
N ALA A 21 10.63 -10.88 -17.12
CA ALA A 21 9.70 -11.98 -16.95
C ALA A 21 9.09 -11.92 -15.53
N GLY A 22 8.05 -11.08 -15.37
CA GLY A 22 7.31 -10.89 -14.12
C GLY A 22 5.83 -11.29 -14.19
N ASP A 23 5.27 -11.51 -15.38
CA ASP A 23 3.86 -11.92 -15.58
C ASP A 23 3.62 -13.39 -15.20
N LYS A 24 3.60 -13.67 -13.89
CA LYS A 24 3.05 -14.89 -13.29
C LYS A 24 2.12 -14.56 -12.11
N CYS A 25 1.28 -13.54 -12.26
CA CYS A 25 0.30 -13.14 -11.23
C CYS A 25 -0.76 -14.21 -10.93
N CYS A 26 -1.10 -15.07 -11.89
CA CYS A 26 -1.81 -16.33 -11.64
C CYS A 26 -1.22 -17.43 -12.53
N ALA A 27 -0.45 -18.36 -11.96
CA ALA A 27 -0.04 -19.56 -12.68
C ALA A 27 -1.27 -20.45 -12.91
N LYS A 28 -1.63 -20.69 -14.19
CA LYS A 28 -2.67 -21.68 -14.54
C LYS A 28 -2.23 -23.07 -14.03
N PRO A 29 -3.12 -23.89 -13.46
CA PRO A 29 -2.85 -25.31 -13.31
C PRO A 29 -2.64 -25.89 -14.71
N GLY A 30 -1.45 -26.45 -14.96
CA GLY A 30 -1.09 -26.98 -16.27
C GLY A 30 -1.89 -28.25 -16.59
N GLU A 31 -2.40 -28.34 -17.81
CA GLU A 31 -2.96 -29.58 -18.35
C GLU A 31 -1.84 -30.62 -18.51
N ALA A 32 -1.71 -31.50 -17.52
CA ALA A 32 -0.83 -32.66 -17.60
C ALA A 32 -1.43 -33.69 -18.58
N LYS A 33 -0.69 -34.02 -19.64
CA LYS A 33 -1.04 -35.16 -20.51
C LYS A 33 -1.01 -36.46 -19.70
N ALA A 34 -1.93 -37.36 -20.01
CA ALA A 34 -2.03 -38.67 -19.36
C ALA A 34 -0.73 -39.48 -19.54
N GLY A 35 -0.23 -40.01 -18.42
CA GLY A 35 0.92 -40.89 -18.30
C GLY A 35 0.89 -41.54 -16.92
N GLU A 36 1.21 -42.83 -16.83
CA GLU A 36 0.77 -43.68 -15.72
C GLU A 36 1.47 -43.45 -14.37
N ALA A 37 0.79 -43.90 -13.32
CA ALA A 37 1.03 -43.59 -11.92
C ALA A 37 2.42 -43.92 -11.35
N LYS A 38 2.82 -43.12 -10.34
CA LYS A 38 3.17 -43.65 -9.01
C LYS A 38 2.92 -42.60 -7.92
N ALA A 39 2.44 -43.07 -6.75
CA ALA A 39 2.06 -42.20 -5.63
C ALA A 39 3.28 -41.71 -4.83
N GLY A 40 3.24 -40.45 -4.43
CA GLY A 40 4.17 -39.80 -3.51
C GLY A 40 3.53 -38.51 -2.98
N GLU A 41 3.61 -38.25 -1.68
CA GLU A 41 2.80 -37.25 -0.99
C GLU A 41 3.01 -35.81 -1.49
N ALA A 42 1.94 -35.18 -2.00
CA ALA A 42 1.90 -33.75 -2.25
C ALA A 42 1.43 -33.00 -0.99
N LYS A 43 2.30 -32.17 -0.44
CA LYS A 43 2.06 -31.40 0.80
C LYS A 43 0.91 -30.41 0.63
N LYS A 44 -0.19 -30.66 1.34
CA LYS A 44 -1.46 -29.93 1.29
C LYS A 44 -1.34 -28.50 1.82
N CYS A 45 -1.25 -27.52 0.92
CA CYS A 45 -1.42 -26.09 1.23
C CYS A 45 -2.73 -25.57 0.63
N CYS A 46 -3.86 -25.80 1.32
CA CYS A 46 -5.14 -25.05 1.28
C CYS A 46 -6.29 -25.87 1.92
N ALA A 47 -6.43 -25.76 3.25
CA ALA A 47 -7.60 -26.09 4.10
C ALA A 47 -7.18 -25.74 5.55
N SER A 48 -7.99 -25.20 6.48
CA SER A 48 -9.37 -24.67 6.53
C SER A 48 -9.55 -23.98 7.92
N ALA A 49 -10.65 -23.35 8.37
CA ALA A 49 -12.03 -23.18 7.91
C ALA A 49 -12.67 -21.91 8.56
N GLY A 50 -13.92 -21.56 8.20
CA GLY A 50 -14.75 -20.53 8.86
C GLY A 50 -14.56 -19.11 8.28
N GLU A 51 -15.60 -18.28 8.07
CA GLU A 51 -17.04 -18.42 8.35
C GLU A 51 -17.88 -17.77 7.23
N LYS A 52 -19.18 -18.06 7.17
CA LYS A 52 -20.07 -17.64 6.07
C LYS A 52 -20.63 -16.23 6.31
N ALA A 53 -20.34 -15.29 5.41
CA ALA A 53 -21.15 -14.08 5.22
C ALA A 53 -21.88 -14.17 3.86
N GLY A 54 -23.20 -14.31 3.89
CA GLY A 54 -24.01 -14.45 2.68
C GLY A 54 -24.44 -13.10 2.12
N CYS A 55 -23.93 -12.71 0.95
CA CYS A 55 -24.50 -11.60 0.18
C CYS A 55 -25.55 -12.14 -0.80
N THR A 56 -26.83 -12.04 -0.45
CA THR A 56 -27.95 -12.37 -1.37
C THR A 56 -28.16 -11.27 -2.41
N SER A 57 -28.72 -11.66 -3.56
CA SER A 57 -29.21 -10.78 -4.62
C SER A 57 -30.64 -11.20 -5.00
N GLY A 58 -31.55 -10.23 -5.13
CA GLY A 58 -32.97 -10.47 -5.46
C GLY A 58 -33.76 -9.16 -5.59
N ASP A 59 -34.65 -9.11 -6.59
CA ASP A 59 -35.30 -7.90 -7.12
C ASP A 59 -36.45 -7.30 -6.27
N LYS A 60 -36.66 -5.99 -6.44
CA LYS A 60 -37.93 -5.23 -6.39
C LYS A 60 -38.92 -5.45 -5.22
N GLY A 61 -38.97 -4.49 -4.28
CA GLY A 61 -40.10 -4.33 -3.37
C GLY A 61 -39.96 -3.17 -2.36
N ASN A 62 -40.70 -2.09 -2.59
CA ASN A 62 -41.04 -0.92 -1.74
C ASN A 62 -40.51 -0.81 -0.28
N VAL A 63 -39.86 0.33 0.02
CA VAL A 63 -39.73 1.06 1.31
C VAL A 63 -39.74 0.26 2.64
N ALA A 64 -38.56 0.16 3.29
CA ALA A 64 -38.39 0.50 4.71
C ALA A 64 -36.89 0.62 5.11
N LYS A 65 -36.68 1.33 6.23
CA LYS A 65 -35.42 1.78 6.86
C LYS A 65 -34.52 0.63 7.37
N THR A 66 -33.23 0.96 7.56
CA THR A 66 -32.14 0.19 8.25
C THR A 66 -31.40 -0.89 7.43
N GLY A 67 -30.08 -0.91 7.61
CA GLY A 67 -29.14 -1.80 6.90
C GLY A 67 -27.74 -1.19 6.86
N ALA A 68 -26.93 -1.41 7.90
CA ALA A 68 -25.54 -0.97 7.93
C ALA A 68 -24.67 -1.82 6.99
N SER A 69 -23.72 -1.20 6.29
CA SER A 69 -22.73 -1.90 5.47
C SER A 69 -21.65 -2.50 6.37
N GLU A 70 -21.64 -3.82 6.55
CA GLU A 70 -20.57 -4.55 7.24
C GLU A 70 -19.30 -4.59 6.36
N GLY A 71 -18.41 -3.64 6.61
CA GLY A 71 -17.06 -3.55 6.02
C GLY A 71 -16.03 -3.24 7.10
N GLY A 72 -16.09 -3.96 8.22
CA GLY A 72 -15.41 -3.61 9.47
C GLY A 72 -13.89 -3.68 9.40
N ALA A 73 -13.25 -2.55 9.09
CA ALA A 73 -11.91 -2.27 9.57
C ALA A 73 -12.02 -1.93 11.06
N SER A 74 -11.78 -2.91 11.95
CA SER A 74 -11.99 -2.78 13.39
C SER A 74 -11.11 -1.69 14.03
N CYS A 75 -11.62 -0.45 14.05
CA CYS A 75 -11.08 0.59 14.90
C CYS A 75 -11.50 0.27 16.35
N HIS A 76 -10.63 -0.42 17.09
CA HIS A 76 -10.88 -0.73 18.50
C HIS A 76 -11.11 0.56 19.27
N ALA A 77 -12.29 0.68 19.89
CA ALA A 77 -12.69 1.82 20.67
C ALA A 77 -11.85 1.92 21.95
N GLY A 78 -10.75 2.68 21.88
CA GLY A 78 -9.91 3.06 23.01
C GLY A 78 -10.08 4.54 23.32
N ASP A 79 -10.79 4.81 24.41
CA ASP A 79 -10.96 6.09 25.10
C ASP A 79 -11.65 7.29 24.42
N LYS A 80 -12.52 7.93 25.20
CA LYS A 80 -13.25 9.14 24.82
C LYS A 80 -12.40 10.37 25.14
N THR A 81 -11.95 11.10 24.12
CA THR A 81 -11.56 12.51 24.30
C THR A 81 -12.34 13.41 23.35
N ALA A 82 -12.94 14.44 23.92
CA ALA A 82 -13.70 15.45 23.19
C ALA A 82 -12.79 16.43 22.42
N ALA A 83 -13.41 17.21 21.56
CA ALA A 83 -12.85 18.22 20.66
C ALA A 83 -11.54 18.91 21.13
N GLY A 84 -10.53 18.85 20.26
CA GLY A 84 -9.31 19.65 20.32
C GLY A 84 -8.47 19.39 19.07
N ASP A 85 -7.90 20.45 18.48
CA ASP A 85 -7.01 20.33 17.32
C ASP A 85 -5.85 19.36 17.58
N LYS A 86 -5.56 18.52 16.59
CA LYS A 86 -4.77 17.27 16.67
C LYS A 86 -5.54 16.06 17.22
N ALA A 87 -6.66 15.72 16.57
CA ALA A 87 -7.13 14.33 16.54
C ALA A 87 -5.98 13.42 16.04
N LYS A 88 -5.30 12.75 16.98
CA LYS A 88 -4.16 11.87 16.70
C LYS A 88 -4.73 10.59 16.10
N CYS A 89 -4.58 10.44 14.78
CA CYS A 89 -5.08 9.27 14.05
C CYS A 89 -4.20 8.06 14.40
N SER A 90 -4.53 7.43 15.53
CA SER A 90 -3.69 6.43 16.19
C SER A 90 -3.67 5.12 15.42
N ALA A 91 -2.53 4.86 14.77
CA ALA A 91 -1.85 3.56 14.63
C ALA A 91 -2.59 2.30 15.14
N GLY A 92 -3.70 1.92 14.51
CA GLY A 92 -4.30 0.59 14.68
C GLY A 92 -3.47 -0.44 13.90
N SER A 93 -2.76 -1.33 14.61
CA SER A 93 -1.90 -2.42 14.07
C SER A 93 -0.66 -2.02 13.25
N ALA A 94 -0.39 -0.72 13.08
CA ALA A 94 0.87 -0.24 12.51
C ALA A 94 2.05 -0.62 13.41
N SER A 95 2.99 -1.44 12.90
CA SER A 95 4.31 -1.62 13.50
C SER A 95 4.98 -0.26 13.71
N ALA A 96 5.88 -0.13 14.69
CA ALA A 96 6.39 1.15 15.19
C ALA A 96 7.13 2.05 14.17
N GLY A 97 7.24 1.66 12.90
CA GLY A 97 7.69 2.48 11.79
C GLY A 97 6.61 3.03 10.85
N CYS A 98 5.32 2.78 11.11
CA CYS A 98 4.21 3.29 10.28
C CYS A 98 3.39 4.40 10.98
N SER A 99 3.91 4.99 12.06
CA SER A 99 3.27 6.11 12.79
C SER A 99 3.09 7.38 11.94
N ASP A 100 3.93 7.58 10.93
CA ASP A 100 3.90 8.72 10.01
C ASP A 100 3.10 8.44 8.72
N MET A 101 2.42 7.29 8.63
CA MET A 101 1.63 6.93 7.46
C MET A 101 0.47 7.95 7.27
N PRO A 102 0.29 8.52 6.07
CA PRO A 102 -0.83 9.41 5.80
C PRO A 102 -2.16 8.75 6.14
N CYS A 103 -3.10 9.53 6.67
CA CYS A 103 -4.45 9.09 7.01
C CYS A 103 -5.49 9.96 6.30
N ILE A 104 -6.56 9.32 5.82
CA ILE A 104 -7.79 9.99 5.41
C ILE A 104 -8.54 10.50 6.64
N LYS A 105 -8.97 11.76 6.62
CA LYS A 105 -9.84 12.34 7.66
C LYS A 105 -11.25 12.45 7.12
N TYR A 106 -12.23 12.06 7.91
CA TYR A 106 -13.65 12.20 7.61
C TYR A 106 -14.20 13.39 8.41
N VAL A 107 -14.92 14.29 7.76
CA VAL A 107 -15.50 15.50 8.36
C VAL A 107 -17.01 15.48 8.19
N VAL A 108 -17.74 15.68 9.29
CA VAL A 108 -19.20 15.73 9.33
C VAL A 108 -19.62 16.97 10.12
N GLY A 109 -20.14 17.98 9.42
CA GLY A 109 -20.35 19.31 10.00
C GLY A 109 -19.04 19.89 10.52
N GLU A 110 -19.00 20.18 11.83
CA GLU A 110 -17.84 20.71 12.55
C GLU A 110 -16.92 19.62 13.14
N LYS A 111 -17.33 18.34 13.10
CA LYS A 111 -16.58 17.24 13.71
C LYS A 111 -15.71 16.52 12.68
N SER A 112 -14.55 16.05 13.11
CA SER A 112 -13.67 15.21 12.30
C SER A 112 -13.20 13.95 13.03
N THR A 113 -12.98 12.87 12.29
CA THR A 113 -12.44 11.58 12.78
C THR A 113 -11.59 10.92 11.69
N CYS A 114 -10.77 9.93 12.06
CA CYS A 114 -10.04 9.06 11.15
C CYS A 114 -10.65 7.65 11.03
N CYS A 115 -11.72 7.31 11.78
CA CYS A 115 -12.42 6.03 11.61
C CYS A 115 -13.71 6.20 10.76
N PRO A 116 -13.90 5.40 9.69
CA PRO A 116 -15.11 5.48 8.85
C PRO A 116 -16.39 5.13 9.62
N ASP A 117 -16.33 4.19 10.57
CA ASP A 117 -17.50 3.82 11.39
C ASP A 117 -17.96 4.96 12.30
N GLU A 118 -17.01 5.74 12.84
CA GLU A 118 -17.32 6.95 13.60
C GLU A 118 -17.88 8.05 12.70
N ALA A 119 -17.33 8.24 11.51
CA ALA A 119 -17.84 9.20 10.53
C ALA A 119 -19.29 8.87 10.14
N ASN A 120 -19.59 7.59 9.89
CA ASN A 120 -20.92 7.12 9.55
C ASN A 120 -21.92 7.31 10.72
N LYS A 121 -21.48 7.05 11.96
CA LYS A 121 -22.26 7.35 13.18
C LYS A 121 -22.52 8.85 13.33
N LEU A 122 -21.51 9.71 13.13
CA LEU A 122 -21.64 11.17 13.18
C LEU A 122 -22.57 11.71 12.10
N ALA A 123 -22.58 11.08 10.93
CA ALA A 123 -23.47 11.41 9.81
C ALA A 123 -24.89 10.81 9.95
N ASN A 124 -25.19 10.09 11.04
CA ASN A 124 -26.44 9.35 11.25
C ASN A 124 -26.80 8.39 10.09
N GLY A 125 -25.78 7.85 9.40
CA GLY A 125 -25.96 7.00 8.22
C GLY A 125 -26.04 7.72 6.87
N ASP A 126 -26.09 9.06 6.82
CA ASP A 126 -26.11 9.80 5.55
C ASP A 126 -24.70 10.10 5.06
N GLN A 127 -24.16 9.21 4.24
CA GLN A 127 -22.83 9.35 3.62
C GLN A 127 -22.64 10.66 2.85
N LYS A 128 -23.71 11.35 2.40
CA LYS A 128 -23.62 12.65 1.70
C LYS A 128 -23.19 13.80 2.61
N LEU A 129 -23.31 13.62 3.94
CA LEU A 129 -22.83 14.57 4.94
C LEU A 129 -21.34 14.38 5.27
N ILE A 130 -20.71 13.31 4.79
CA ILE A 130 -19.31 13.00 5.01
C ILE A 130 -18.46 13.65 3.91
N LYS A 131 -17.56 14.55 4.32
CA LYS A 131 -16.47 15.06 3.47
C LYS A 131 -15.19 14.31 3.81
N TYR A 132 -14.41 13.97 2.79
CA TYR A 132 -13.16 13.25 2.94
C TYR A 132 -12.00 14.24 2.72
N ILE A 133 -11.12 14.39 3.71
CA ILE A 133 -9.91 15.21 3.60
C ILE A 133 -8.70 14.29 3.45
N VAL A 134 -8.00 14.44 2.33
CA VAL A 134 -6.79 13.68 1.96
C VAL A 134 -5.71 14.67 1.56
N ALA A 135 -4.58 14.68 2.28
CA ALA A 135 -3.49 15.64 2.08
C ALA A 135 -3.99 17.09 1.89
N GLU A 136 -4.78 17.57 2.86
CA GLU A 136 -5.36 18.92 2.92
C GLU A 136 -6.43 19.25 1.86
N LYS A 137 -6.67 18.36 0.89
CA LYS A 137 -7.75 18.50 -0.11
C LYS A 137 -9.02 17.84 0.37
N SER A 138 -10.15 18.55 0.24
CA SER A 138 -11.49 18.03 0.54
C SER A 138 -12.14 17.43 -0.71
N TYR A 139 -12.79 16.28 -0.54
CA TYR A 139 -13.55 15.53 -1.54
C TYR A 139 -14.95 15.26 -0.99
N SER A 140 -15.96 15.24 -1.86
CA SER A 140 -17.34 14.81 -1.53
C SER A 140 -17.66 13.40 -1.99
N ASP A 141 -16.84 12.81 -2.86
CA ASP A 141 -16.99 11.45 -3.34
C ASP A 141 -15.96 10.51 -2.71
N GLU A 142 -16.40 9.34 -2.25
CA GLU A 142 -15.55 8.36 -1.57
C GLU A 142 -14.55 7.69 -2.52
N ALA A 143 -14.92 7.46 -3.79
CA ALA A 143 -14.06 6.81 -4.76
C ALA A 143 -12.95 7.76 -5.27
N GLU A 144 -13.25 9.05 -5.44
CA GLU A 144 -12.23 10.09 -5.68
C GLU A 144 -11.28 10.25 -4.48
N ALA A 145 -11.83 10.32 -3.26
CA ALA A 145 -11.03 10.39 -2.04
C ALA A 145 -10.12 9.18 -1.88
N GLY A 146 -10.63 7.97 -2.14
CA GLY A 146 -9.86 6.73 -2.08
C GLY A 146 -8.73 6.67 -3.12
N LYS A 147 -8.96 7.15 -4.35
CA LYS A 147 -7.91 7.28 -5.38
C LYS A 147 -6.82 8.28 -4.94
N ALA A 148 -7.23 9.48 -4.52
CA ALA A 148 -6.32 10.49 -4.01
C ALA A 148 -5.51 9.98 -2.80
N TYR A 149 -6.12 9.15 -1.96
CA TYR A 149 -5.46 8.56 -0.80
C TYR A 149 -4.43 7.50 -1.20
N ALA A 150 -4.74 6.62 -2.16
CA ALA A 150 -3.76 5.70 -2.73
C ALA A 150 -2.56 6.44 -3.35
N ASP A 151 -2.79 7.53 -4.09
CA ASP A 151 -1.73 8.38 -4.65
C ASP A 151 -0.85 9.03 -3.57
N VAL A 152 -1.45 9.51 -2.48
CA VAL A 152 -0.73 10.09 -1.34
C VAL A 152 0.11 9.04 -0.60
N LEU A 153 -0.41 7.82 -0.45
CA LEU A 153 0.34 6.69 0.11
C LEU A 153 1.52 6.29 -0.78
N ASN A 154 1.33 6.23 -2.11
CA ASN A 154 2.42 5.93 -3.05
C ASN A 154 3.51 7.03 -3.02
N LYS A 155 3.14 8.32 -2.98
CA LYS A 155 4.10 9.42 -2.81
C LYS A 155 4.81 9.40 -1.46
N HIS A 156 4.14 8.94 -0.40
CA HIS A 156 4.77 8.72 0.89
C HIS A 156 5.80 7.59 0.84
N LEU A 157 5.50 6.48 0.13
CA LEU A 157 6.44 5.39 -0.13
C LEU A 157 7.70 5.88 -0.88
N GLU A 158 7.55 6.74 -1.88
CA GLU A 158 8.68 7.36 -2.58
C GLU A 158 9.50 8.30 -1.67
N SER A 159 8.82 9.11 -0.86
CA SER A 159 9.43 10.07 0.08
C SER A 159 10.23 9.38 1.19
N MET A 160 9.71 8.27 1.74
CA MET A 160 10.41 7.50 2.79
C MET A 160 11.66 6.79 2.27
N MET A 161 11.76 6.54 0.96
CA MET A 161 12.91 5.93 0.28
C MET A 161 14.01 6.94 -0.12
N GLN A 162 13.93 8.19 0.35
CA GLN A 162 14.97 9.20 0.14
C GLN A 162 15.98 9.20 1.29
N VAL A 163 17.28 9.20 0.94
CA VAL A 163 18.36 9.44 1.91
C VAL A 163 18.34 10.91 2.33
N LYS A 164 18.32 11.17 3.63
CA LYS A 164 18.53 12.48 4.24
C LYS A 164 19.80 12.44 5.09
N PHE A 165 20.44 13.59 5.25
CA PHE A 165 21.55 13.73 6.19
C PHE A 165 20.97 14.11 7.55
N ALA A 166 21.33 13.39 8.61
CA ALA A 166 20.95 13.74 9.98
C ALA A 166 22.18 14.09 10.82
N VAL A 167 22.02 15.06 11.72
CA VAL A 167 23.07 15.58 12.62
C VAL A 167 22.50 15.64 14.04
N GLY A 168 22.46 14.48 14.70
CA GLY A 168 21.59 14.29 15.87
C GLY A 168 20.12 14.27 15.43
N ASP A 169 19.32 15.18 15.98
CA ASP A 169 17.88 15.24 15.73
C ASP A 169 17.51 16.01 14.44
N GLU A 170 18.38 16.91 13.99
CA GLU A 170 18.18 17.73 12.79
C GLU A 170 18.36 16.90 11.51
N CYS A 171 17.42 16.98 10.58
CA CYS A 171 17.46 16.30 9.27
C CYS A 171 17.47 17.33 8.14
N VAL A 172 18.43 17.22 7.21
CA VAL A 172 18.58 18.10 6.06
C VAL A 172 18.82 17.30 4.77
N ALA A 173 18.33 17.82 3.65
CA ALA A 173 18.56 17.20 2.33
C ALA A 173 19.90 17.64 1.69
N CYS A 174 20.46 18.77 2.13
CA CYS A 174 21.68 19.34 1.54
C CYS A 174 22.94 18.85 2.28
N PRO A 175 23.93 18.23 1.58
CA PRO A 175 25.16 17.75 2.20
C PRO A 175 26.03 18.87 2.77
N MET A 176 26.01 20.07 2.15
CA MET A 176 26.76 21.23 2.64
C MET A 176 26.21 21.73 3.98
N THR A 177 24.88 21.89 4.07
CA THR A 177 24.19 22.25 5.32
C THR A 177 24.42 21.19 6.40
N ALA A 178 24.42 19.90 6.06
CA ALA A 178 24.73 18.83 7.00
C ALA A 178 26.16 18.96 7.56
N LYS A 179 27.14 19.26 6.71
CA LYS A 179 28.53 19.48 7.12
C LYS A 179 28.68 20.70 8.02
N GLU A 180 28.00 21.80 7.71
CA GLU A 180 27.99 23.02 8.53
C GLU A 180 27.38 22.76 9.92
N LEU A 181 26.22 22.09 9.98
CA LEU A 181 25.57 21.71 11.24
C LEU A 181 26.45 20.74 12.06
N ALA A 182 27.08 19.76 11.40
CA ALA A 182 28.00 18.82 12.04
C ALA A 182 29.19 19.53 12.69
N THR A 183 29.82 20.47 11.97
CA THR A 183 30.92 21.29 12.51
C THR A 183 30.44 22.20 13.65
N LYS A 184 29.30 22.90 13.49
CA LYS A 184 28.75 23.81 14.49
C LYS A 184 28.36 23.10 15.80
N ASN A 185 27.76 21.93 15.70
CA ASN A 185 27.23 21.16 16.83
C ASN A 185 28.22 20.11 17.37
N ASN A 186 29.43 20.00 16.80
CA ASN A 186 30.42 18.95 17.09
C ASN A 186 29.83 17.52 17.06
N LYS A 187 28.97 17.26 16.07
CA LYS A 187 28.28 15.97 15.85
C LYS A 187 28.71 15.37 14.52
N LYS A 188 28.58 14.04 14.37
CA LYS A 188 28.79 13.36 13.08
C LYS A 188 27.56 13.51 12.18
N VAL A 189 27.79 13.57 10.87
CA VAL A 189 26.72 13.36 9.87
C VAL A 189 26.46 11.86 9.77
N ILE A 190 25.18 11.49 9.84
CA ILE A 190 24.66 10.14 9.58
C ILE A 190 23.62 10.19 8.46
N TYR A 191 23.27 9.04 7.89
CA TYR A 191 22.34 8.92 6.77
C TYR A 191 21.02 8.35 7.28
N ARG A 192 19.94 9.14 7.20
CA ARG A 192 18.60 8.73 7.66
C ARG A 192 17.72 8.37 6.47
N VAL A 193 17.10 7.19 6.51
CA VAL A 193 16.08 6.74 5.55
C VAL A 193 14.80 6.49 6.33
N ALA A 194 13.70 7.14 5.95
CA ALA A 194 12.51 7.26 6.79
C ALA A 194 12.85 7.74 8.23
N LYS A 195 12.77 6.84 9.22
CA LYS A 195 13.12 7.04 10.63
C LYS A 195 14.39 6.28 11.08
N PHE A 196 15.06 5.58 10.16
CA PHE A 196 16.15 4.66 10.46
C PHE A 196 17.50 5.29 10.12
N ASP A 197 18.48 5.12 11.00
CA ASP A 197 19.79 5.76 10.92
C ASP A 197 20.90 4.79 10.51
N PHE A 198 21.70 5.20 9.54
CA PHE A 198 22.81 4.44 8.98
C PHE A 198 24.10 5.26 9.09
N ALA A 199 25.17 4.62 9.56
CA ALA A 199 26.48 5.26 9.68
C ALA A 199 27.18 5.54 8.32
N GLU A 200 26.77 4.84 7.26
CA GLU A 200 27.40 4.86 5.95
C GLU A 200 26.34 5.03 4.85
N GLN A 201 26.63 5.87 3.85
CA GLN A 201 25.73 6.12 2.72
C GLN A 201 25.42 4.82 1.96
N ALA A 202 26.43 3.99 1.71
CA ALA A 202 26.27 2.72 0.99
C ALA A 202 25.26 1.79 1.69
N LYS A 203 25.25 1.75 3.03
CA LYS A 203 24.30 0.94 3.81
C LYS A 203 22.88 1.50 3.74
N ALA A 204 22.72 2.83 3.76
CA ALA A 204 21.43 3.47 3.54
C ALA A 204 20.88 3.18 2.12
N GLU A 205 21.75 3.21 1.10
CA GLU A 205 21.38 2.92 -0.29
C GLU A 205 21.04 1.43 -0.50
N GLU A 206 21.78 0.50 0.10
CA GLU A 206 21.45 -0.93 0.14
C GLU A 206 20.09 -1.17 0.79
N ALA A 207 19.83 -0.57 1.96
CA ALA A 207 18.54 -0.67 2.66
C ALA A 207 17.37 -0.14 1.82
N ILE A 208 17.57 0.92 1.03
CA ILE A 208 16.58 1.42 0.07
C ILE A 208 16.32 0.38 -1.05
N LYS A 209 17.33 -0.33 -1.55
CA LYS A 209 17.13 -1.40 -2.55
C LYS A 209 16.29 -2.54 -1.95
N HIS A 210 16.60 -2.97 -0.72
CA HIS A 210 15.84 -4.00 -0.02
C HIS A 210 14.39 -3.56 0.23
N ALA A 211 14.17 -2.31 0.66
CA ALA A 211 12.85 -1.74 0.87
C ALA A 211 12.02 -1.66 -0.42
N LYS A 212 12.63 -1.27 -1.54
CA LYS A 212 11.99 -1.30 -2.87
C LYS A 212 11.61 -2.72 -3.28
N ALA A 213 12.55 -3.67 -3.21
CA ALA A 213 12.30 -5.07 -3.54
C ALA A 213 11.25 -5.72 -2.61
N ALA A 214 11.13 -5.28 -1.35
CA ALA A 214 10.09 -5.71 -0.43
C ALA A 214 8.71 -5.16 -0.82
N ALA A 215 8.61 -3.87 -1.17
CA ALA A 215 7.39 -3.26 -1.66
C ALA A 215 6.92 -3.85 -3.01
N GLU A 216 7.84 -4.09 -3.95
CA GLU A 216 7.53 -4.66 -5.27
C GLU A 216 6.96 -6.08 -5.19
N LYS A 217 7.38 -6.88 -4.19
CA LYS A 217 6.81 -8.21 -3.92
C LYS A 217 5.35 -8.17 -3.45
N VAL A 218 4.86 -7.02 -2.98
CA VAL A 218 3.46 -6.85 -2.59
C VAL A 218 2.60 -6.67 -3.85
N SER A 219 1.78 -7.68 -4.11
CA SER A 219 0.84 -7.75 -5.23
C SER A 219 -0.61 -7.78 -4.74
N MET A 220 -1.50 -7.22 -5.56
CA MET A 220 -2.94 -7.39 -5.44
C MET A 220 -3.40 -8.49 -6.40
N LYS A 221 -4.18 -9.46 -5.90
CA LYS A 221 -4.80 -10.52 -6.70
C LYS A 221 -6.26 -10.18 -6.96
N MET A 222 -6.77 -10.49 -8.14
CA MET A 222 -8.21 -10.48 -8.43
C MET A 222 -8.74 -11.90 -8.30
N MET A 223 -9.74 -12.10 -7.45
CA MET A 223 -10.37 -13.38 -7.19
C MET A 223 -11.83 -13.35 -7.65
N VAL A 224 -12.31 -14.43 -8.27
CA VAL A 224 -13.73 -14.65 -8.56
C VAL A 224 -14.13 -15.98 -7.94
N GLY A 225 -14.71 -15.92 -6.74
CA GLY A 225 -14.73 -17.06 -5.83
C GLY A 225 -13.29 -17.55 -5.57
N ASP A 226 -13.03 -18.84 -5.82
CA ASP A 226 -11.71 -19.44 -5.59
C ASP A 226 -10.71 -19.26 -6.76
N LYS A 227 -11.12 -18.61 -7.86
CA LYS A 227 -10.28 -18.45 -9.06
C LYS A 227 -9.48 -17.15 -9.02
N CYS A 228 -8.15 -17.27 -9.02
CA CYS A 228 -7.23 -16.16 -9.32
C CYS A 228 -7.33 -15.81 -10.81
N VAL A 229 -7.58 -14.53 -11.13
CA VAL A 229 -7.67 -14.01 -12.49
C VAL A 229 -6.62 -12.92 -12.71
N GLY A 230 -5.94 -12.96 -13.86
CA GLY A 230 -4.77 -12.11 -14.13
C GLY A 230 -5.10 -10.68 -14.59
N CYS A 231 -6.26 -10.45 -15.23
CA CYS A 231 -6.63 -9.13 -15.74
C CYS A 231 -8.08 -8.72 -15.37
N PRO A 232 -8.37 -7.40 -15.23
CA PRO A 232 -9.70 -6.94 -14.81
C PRO A 232 -10.83 -7.28 -15.78
N VAL A 233 -10.53 -7.37 -17.08
CA VAL A 233 -11.52 -7.69 -18.12
C VAL A 233 -11.96 -9.15 -18.02
N GLU A 234 -11.01 -10.07 -17.89
CA GLU A 234 -11.29 -11.49 -17.65
C GLU A 234 -12.01 -11.67 -16.30
N ALA A 235 -11.59 -10.95 -15.25
CA ALA A 235 -12.22 -11.03 -13.94
C ALA A 235 -13.72 -10.65 -14.00
N LYS A 236 -14.06 -9.57 -14.73
CA LYS A 236 -15.47 -9.20 -14.99
C LYS A 236 -16.22 -10.28 -15.77
N GLN A 237 -15.64 -10.81 -16.85
CA GLN A 237 -16.30 -11.85 -17.65
C GLN A 237 -16.52 -13.15 -16.87
N VAL A 238 -15.58 -13.57 -16.00
CA VAL A 238 -15.75 -14.75 -15.14
C VAL A 238 -16.77 -14.46 -14.03
N ALA A 239 -16.76 -13.26 -13.44
CA ALA A 239 -17.74 -12.83 -12.45
C ALA A 239 -19.17 -12.87 -13.00
N GLU A 240 -19.40 -12.30 -14.19
CA GLU A 240 -20.68 -12.36 -14.90
C GLU A 240 -21.12 -13.78 -15.22
N LYS A 241 -20.22 -14.62 -15.77
CA LYS A 241 -20.52 -16.02 -16.12
C LYS A 241 -20.82 -16.91 -14.91
N GLU A 242 -20.19 -16.67 -13.77
CA GLU A 242 -20.38 -17.47 -12.55
C GLU A 242 -21.40 -16.88 -11.57
N GLY A 243 -21.98 -15.71 -11.86
CA GLY A 243 -22.87 -15.01 -10.93
C GLY A 243 -22.19 -14.56 -9.63
N LYS A 244 -20.86 -14.32 -9.68
CA LYS A 244 -20.02 -13.99 -8.52
C LYS A 244 -19.54 -12.53 -8.61
N LYS A 245 -18.98 -12.02 -7.51
CA LYS A 245 -18.31 -10.70 -7.50
C LYS A 245 -16.80 -10.88 -7.68
N VAL A 246 -16.14 -9.84 -8.18
CA VAL A 246 -14.67 -9.73 -8.16
C VAL A 246 -14.24 -9.25 -6.78
N GLU A 247 -13.29 -9.94 -6.16
CA GLU A 247 -12.62 -9.54 -4.93
C GLU A 247 -11.17 -9.17 -5.20
N TYR A 248 -10.73 -8.03 -4.69
CA TYR A 248 -9.36 -7.56 -4.70
C TYR A 248 -8.69 -7.98 -3.39
N VAL A 249 -7.63 -8.80 -3.48
CA VAL A 249 -7.00 -9.44 -2.32
C VAL A 249 -5.54 -8.98 -2.19
N VAL A 250 -5.19 -8.41 -1.03
CA VAL A 250 -3.85 -7.94 -0.68
C VAL A 250 -3.44 -8.60 0.63
N GLY A 251 -2.54 -9.58 0.54
CA GLY A 251 -2.22 -10.45 1.68
C GLY A 251 -3.47 -11.20 2.15
N GLU A 252 -3.89 -10.94 3.39
CA GLU A 252 -5.09 -11.52 4.00
C GLU A 252 -6.35 -10.66 3.79
N LYS A 253 -6.19 -9.39 3.41
CA LYS A 253 -7.31 -8.45 3.25
C LYS A 253 -8.00 -8.65 1.91
N ARG A 254 -9.34 -8.63 1.93
CA ARG A 254 -10.20 -8.70 0.75
C ARG A 254 -11.07 -7.44 0.64
N SER A 255 -11.35 -7.01 -0.59
CA SER A 255 -12.27 -5.90 -0.86
C SER A 255 -13.06 -6.16 -2.14
N CYS A 256 -14.34 -5.83 -2.17
CA CYS A 256 -15.14 -5.80 -3.40
C CYS A 256 -14.95 -4.50 -4.22
N CYS A 257 -14.22 -3.52 -3.69
CA CYS A 257 -13.97 -2.22 -4.32
C CYS A 257 -12.51 -2.11 -4.76
N GLU A 258 -12.30 -1.85 -6.06
CA GLU A 258 -10.97 -1.71 -6.67
C GLU A 258 -10.16 -0.56 -6.02
N THR A 259 -10.81 0.58 -5.77
CA THR A 259 -10.19 1.73 -5.08
C THR A 259 -9.67 1.35 -3.70
N MET A 260 -10.45 0.60 -2.92
CA MET A 260 -10.02 0.15 -1.59
C MET A 260 -8.95 -0.95 -1.66
N GLY A 261 -8.99 -1.82 -2.68
CA GLY A 261 -7.90 -2.74 -3.00
C GLY A 261 -6.58 -2.00 -3.26
N ASN A 262 -6.61 -0.91 -4.03
CA ASN A 262 -5.44 -0.08 -4.30
C ASN A 262 -4.93 0.68 -3.05
N VAL A 263 -5.82 1.16 -2.18
CA VAL A 263 -5.45 1.74 -0.88
C VAL A 263 -4.76 0.72 0.02
N GLU A 264 -5.29 -0.50 0.13
CA GLU A 264 -4.67 -1.57 0.94
C GLU A 264 -3.36 -2.08 0.32
N LEU A 265 -3.25 -2.11 -1.02
CA LEU A 265 -1.99 -2.38 -1.72
C LEU A 265 -0.91 -1.35 -1.36
N ALA A 266 -1.24 -0.06 -1.40
CA ALA A 266 -0.29 1.01 -1.05
C ALA A 266 0.15 0.93 0.43
N LYS A 267 -0.79 0.70 1.37
CA LYS A 267 -0.46 0.46 2.79
C LYS A 267 0.44 -0.76 2.97
N ALA A 268 0.13 -1.88 2.32
CA ALA A 268 0.91 -3.11 2.41
C ALA A 268 2.33 -2.93 1.85
N ARG A 269 2.51 -2.14 0.78
CA ARG A 269 3.81 -1.74 0.25
C ARG A 269 4.63 -0.91 1.23
N ILE A 270 4.01 0.09 1.87
CA ILE A 270 4.66 0.88 2.93
C ILE A 270 5.09 -0.03 4.09
N MET A 271 4.21 -0.89 4.59
CA MET A 271 4.54 -1.82 5.68
C MET A 271 5.69 -2.78 5.30
N ALA A 272 5.73 -3.27 4.07
CA ALA A 272 6.82 -4.14 3.59
C ALA A 272 8.15 -3.38 3.48
N ALA A 273 8.13 -2.15 2.96
CA ALA A 273 9.32 -1.28 2.89
C ALA A 273 9.85 -0.91 4.29
N VAL A 274 8.97 -0.53 5.22
CA VAL A 274 9.33 -0.23 6.61
C VAL A 274 9.98 -1.43 7.29
N LYS A 275 9.41 -2.64 7.14
CA LYS A 275 9.97 -3.87 7.73
C LYS A 275 11.36 -4.22 7.18
N ALA A 276 11.60 -3.99 5.89
CA ALA A 276 12.93 -4.18 5.30
C ALA A 276 13.95 -3.18 5.87
N LEU A 277 13.61 -1.88 5.91
CA LEU A 277 14.46 -0.85 6.53
C LEU A 277 14.75 -1.14 8.01
N GLU A 278 13.76 -1.67 8.76
CA GLU A 278 13.91 -2.04 10.17
C GLU A 278 14.89 -3.19 10.38
N ALA A 279 14.88 -4.20 9.49
CA ALA A 279 15.82 -5.31 9.48
C ALA A 279 17.24 -4.89 9.08
N ASP A 280 17.39 -4.04 8.05
CA ASP A 280 18.70 -3.52 7.63
C ASP A 280 19.33 -2.57 8.68
N ALA A 281 18.50 -1.84 9.42
CA ALA A 281 18.95 -0.98 10.52
C ALA A 281 19.30 -1.76 11.80
N ASN A 282 18.65 -2.90 12.04
CA ASN A 282 18.86 -3.76 13.21
C ASN A 282 19.17 -5.22 12.80
N PRO A 283 20.33 -5.51 12.18
CA PRO A 283 20.66 -6.83 11.61
C PRO A 283 20.93 -7.95 12.64
N GLY A 284 20.48 -7.78 13.88
CA GLY A 284 20.61 -8.75 14.97
C GLY A 284 19.41 -8.73 15.95
N ALA A 285 18.26 -8.23 15.51
CA ALA A 285 16.98 -8.25 16.24
C ALA A 285 16.05 -9.36 15.74
#